data_AF-A0A182N7A2-F1
#
_entry.id   AF-A0A182N7A2-F1
#
_cell.length_a   1.000
_cell.length_b   1.000
_cell.length_c   1.000
_cell.angle_alpha   90.00
_cell.angle_beta   90.00
_cell.angle_gamma   90.00
#
_symmetry.space_group_name_H-M   'P 1'
#
loop_
_entity.id
_entity.type
_entity.pdbx_description
1 polymer ?
#
loop_
_entity_poly.entity_id
_entity_poly.type
_entity_poly.pdbx_seq_one_letter_code
_entity_poly.pdbx_strand_id
1 'polypeptide(L)'
;MHRHLLHTTYRHLSIAFLASSSQVYPGRDITNIVESSHYQKIGGWCRQGALNAAKCKGAQRWIKPFRCLEGPFQSDALLVPEGCLFDHIHNASRCWPFVRWNQTGAAACQDRNMQMRSFAMLLPCGISLFSGVEFVCCPKHFKGRWDMHISTPCVIRTSACHHQSLQSGGSDNLQPESEKGV
;
A
#
# COMPACT_ATOMS: atom_id res chain seq x y z
N MET A 1 22.37 -0.57 -20.58
CA MET A 1 22.66 -1.93 -20.06
C MET A 1 22.11 -2.15 -18.64
N HIS A 2 22.52 -1.41 -17.60
CA HIS A 2 22.11 -1.69 -16.19
C HIS A 2 20.61 -1.59 -15.88
N ARG A 3 19.88 -0.58 -16.37
CA ARG A 3 18.41 -0.48 -16.13
C ARG A 3 17.62 -1.64 -16.72
N HIS A 4 18.03 -2.13 -17.90
CA HIS A 4 17.40 -3.30 -18.51
C HIS A 4 17.66 -4.57 -17.70
N LEU A 5 18.89 -4.78 -17.22
CA LEU A 5 19.22 -5.90 -16.34
C LEU A 5 18.41 -5.87 -15.05
N LEU A 6 18.31 -4.71 -14.38
CA LEU A 6 17.51 -4.54 -13.16
C LEU A 6 16.01 -4.79 -13.37
N HIS A 7 15.47 -4.36 -14.52
CA HIS A 7 14.07 -4.59 -14.85
C HIS A 7 13.80 -6.07 -15.13
N THR A 8 14.69 -6.74 -15.86
CA THR A 8 14.61 -8.17 -16.14
C THR A 8 14.74 -9.00 -14.86
N THR A 9 15.69 -8.69 -13.97
CA THR A 9 15.85 -9.40 -12.70
C THR A 9 14.66 -9.20 -11.77
N TYR A 10 14.13 -7.97 -11.65
CA TYR A 10 12.92 -7.71 -10.87
C TYR A 10 11.71 -8.50 -11.39
N ARG A 11 11.54 -8.57 -12.72
CA ARG A 11 10.46 -9.33 -13.35
C ARG A 11 10.56 -10.83 -13.07
N HIS A 12 11.73 -11.44 -13.25
CA HIS A 12 11.94 -12.86 -12.93
C HIS A 12 11.72 -13.17 -11.45
N LEU A 13 12.22 -12.30 -10.58
CA LEU A 13 12.08 -12.46 -9.14
C LEU A 13 10.61 -12.35 -8.69
N SER A 14 9.85 -11.41 -9.25
CA SER A 14 8.43 -11.22 -8.93
C SER A 14 7.57 -12.41 -9.35
N ILE A 15 7.84 -12.99 -10.53
CA ILE A 15 7.17 -14.21 -11.00
C ILE A 15 7.48 -15.38 -10.06
N ALA A 16 8.74 -15.55 -9.65
CA ALA A 16 9.13 -16.60 -8.72
C ALA A 16 8.47 -16.46 -7.35
N PHE A 17 8.36 -15.23 -6.82
CA PHE A 17 7.67 -14.97 -5.56
C PHE A 17 6.17 -15.24 -5.64
N LEU A 18 5.51 -14.84 -6.73
CA LEU A 18 4.09 -15.15 -6.91
C LEU A 18 3.86 -16.66 -6.97
N ALA A 19 4.67 -17.38 -7.76
CA ALA A 19 4.60 -18.83 -7.84
C ALA A 19 4.87 -19.52 -6.49
N SER A 20 5.81 -19.00 -5.70
CA SER A 20 6.08 -19.50 -4.34
C SER A 20 4.92 -19.23 -3.39
N SER A 21 4.27 -18.06 -3.50
CA SER A 21 3.12 -17.72 -2.67
C SER A 21 1.96 -18.70 -2.87
N SER A 22 1.59 -18.99 -4.12
CA SER A 22 0.54 -19.96 -4.44
C SER A 22 0.86 -21.37 -3.92
N GLN A 23 2.14 -21.76 -3.86
CA GLN A 23 2.57 -23.05 -3.29
C GLN A 23 2.48 -23.08 -1.76
N VAL A 24 2.84 -21.97 -1.10
CA VAL A 24 2.84 -21.87 0.37
C VAL A 24 1.42 -21.71 0.94
N TYR A 25 0.50 -21.13 0.16
CA TYR A 25 -0.88 -20.90 0.54
C TYR A 25 -1.85 -21.68 -0.37
N PRO A 26 -1.83 -23.03 -0.35
CA PRO A 26 -2.73 -23.82 -1.18
C PRO A 26 -4.19 -23.57 -0.75
N GLY A 27 -5.06 -23.29 -1.72
CA GLY A 27 -6.47 -22.98 -1.49
C GLY A 27 -6.77 -21.49 -1.21
N ARG A 28 -5.75 -20.63 -1.23
CA ARG A 28 -5.93 -19.16 -1.28
C ARG A 28 -5.86 -18.69 -2.73
N ASP A 29 -6.73 -17.76 -3.10
CA ASP A 29 -6.74 -17.19 -4.45
C ASP A 29 -5.69 -16.07 -4.57
N ILE A 30 -4.41 -16.42 -4.55
CA ILE A 30 -3.34 -15.43 -4.65
C ILE A 30 -3.21 -14.95 -6.10
N THR A 31 -3.66 -13.73 -6.36
CA THR A 31 -3.72 -13.14 -7.70
C THR A 31 -2.50 -12.28 -8.03
N ASN A 32 -1.83 -11.72 -7.02
CA ASN A 32 -0.65 -10.88 -7.21
C ASN A 32 0.22 -10.78 -5.94
N ILE A 33 1.32 -10.05 -6.02
CA ILE A 33 2.19 -9.72 -4.89
C ILE A 33 2.51 -8.23 -4.88
N VAL A 34 2.85 -7.69 -3.71
CA VAL A 34 3.30 -6.31 -3.55
C VAL A 34 4.40 -6.24 -2.49
N GLU A 35 5.41 -5.40 -2.69
CA GLU A 35 6.43 -5.16 -1.67
C GLU A 35 5.81 -4.42 -0.46
N SER A 36 6.20 -4.78 0.76
CA SER A 36 5.75 -4.09 1.98
C SER A 36 6.37 -2.71 2.10
N SER A 37 5.64 -1.69 2.58
CA SER A 37 6.22 -0.36 2.84
C SER A 37 7.22 -0.35 4.00
N HIS A 38 7.14 -1.32 4.92
CA HIS A 38 7.93 -1.36 6.14
C HIS A 38 8.83 -2.60 6.22
N TYR A 39 9.98 -2.41 6.88
CA TYR A 39 10.85 -3.51 7.25
C TYR A 39 10.27 -4.28 8.44
N GLN A 40 10.35 -5.61 8.37
CA GLN A 40 10.02 -6.51 9.45
C GLN A 40 11.31 -7.16 9.97
N LYS A 41 11.43 -7.28 11.29
CA LYS A 41 12.49 -8.08 11.91
C LYS A 41 12.00 -9.53 12.04
N ILE A 42 12.69 -10.44 11.36
CA ILE A 42 12.40 -11.88 11.41
C ILE A 42 13.65 -12.61 11.85
N GLY A 43 13.50 -13.62 12.72
CA GLY A 43 14.57 -14.54 13.02
C GLY A 43 14.06 -15.96 13.19
N GLY A 44 14.93 -16.83 13.70
CA GLY A 44 14.69 -18.27 13.60
C GLY A 44 14.78 -18.74 12.15
N TRP A 45 15.71 -18.18 11.36
CA TRP A 45 15.87 -18.57 9.96
C TRP A 45 16.33 -20.03 9.85
N CYS A 46 15.70 -20.76 8.94
CA CYS A 46 16.04 -22.13 8.60
C CYS A 46 17.06 -22.17 7.47
N ARG A 47 17.93 -23.18 7.45
CA ARG A 47 18.69 -23.53 6.24
C ARG A 47 17.73 -24.20 5.24
N GLN A 48 18.00 -24.04 3.95
CA GLN A 48 17.21 -24.69 2.91
C GLN A 48 17.22 -26.22 3.11
N GLY A 49 16.05 -26.86 3.02
CA GLY A 49 15.88 -28.30 3.26
C GLY A 49 15.75 -28.72 4.73
N ALA A 50 15.74 -27.78 5.69
CA ALA A 50 15.48 -28.10 7.08
C ALA A 50 14.00 -28.51 7.29
N LEU A 51 13.77 -29.77 7.67
CA LEU A 51 12.42 -30.32 7.89
C LEU A 51 11.88 -30.07 9.31
N ASN A 52 12.73 -29.64 10.25
CA ASN A 52 12.34 -29.42 11.64
C ASN A 52 12.49 -27.93 12.01
N ALA A 53 11.36 -27.23 12.08
CA ALA A 53 11.29 -25.81 12.42
C ALA A 53 11.91 -25.47 13.79
N ALA A 54 11.87 -26.40 14.76
CA ALA A 54 12.45 -26.19 16.09
C ALA A 54 13.99 -26.07 16.08
N LYS A 55 14.65 -26.51 14.99
CA LYS A 55 16.10 -26.38 14.80
C LYS A 55 16.50 -25.08 14.09
N CYS A 56 15.55 -24.25 13.69
CA CYS A 56 15.84 -22.99 13.00
C CYS A 56 16.28 -21.93 14.00
N LYS A 57 17.59 -21.80 14.20
CA LYS A 57 18.24 -20.85 15.13
C LYS A 57 18.94 -19.68 14.42
N GLY A 58 18.57 -19.41 13.17
CA GLY A 58 19.20 -18.34 12.39
C GLY A 58 18.98 -16.95 13.00
N ALA A 59 20.01 -16.11 12.92
CA ALA A 59 20.03 -14.76 13.50
C ALA A 59 18.91 -13.86 12.96
N GLN A 60 18.46 -12.93 13.78
CA GLN A 60 17.43 -11.94 13.43
C GLN A 60 17.93 -11.03 12.29
N ARG A 61 17.09 -10.75 11.30
CA ARG A 61 17.39 -9.88 10.17
C ARG A 61 16.22 -8.95 9.88
N TRP A 62 16.53 -7.70 9.55
CA TRP A 62 15.57 -6.77 8.99
C TRP A 62 15.42 -7.06 7.50
N ILE A 63 14.20 -7.40 7.10
CA ILE A 63 13.87 -7.66 5.70
C ILE A 63 12.64 -6.85 5.31
N LYS A 64 12.49 -6.58 4.03
CA LYS A 64 11.28 -5.97 3.49
C LYS A 64 10.49 -7.07 2.76
N PRO A 65 9.45 -7.63 3.38
CA PRO A 65 8.76 -8.78 2.81
C PRO A 65 7.89 -8.37 1.62
N PHE A 66 7.52 -9.35 0.80
CA PHE A 66 6.40 -9.25 -0.12
C PHE A 66 5.13 -9.70 0.57
N ARG A 67 4.03 -8.97 0.35
CA ARG A 67 2.68 -9.37 0.73
C ARG A 67 2.01 -10.05 -0.46
N CYS A 68 1.19 -11.04 -0.16
CA CYS A 68 0.41 -11.80 -1.13
C CYS A 68 -0.97 -11.15 -1.23
N LEU A 69 -1.43 -10.83 -2.43
CA LEU A 69 -2.73 -10.21 -2.68
C LEU A 69 -3.72 -11.32 -3.06
N GLU A 70 -4.82 -11.42 -2.31
CA GLU A 70 -5.84 -12.45 -2.47
C GLU A 70 -7.09 -11.88 -3.15
N GLY A 71 -7.57 -12.57 -4.18
CA GLY A 71 -8.80 -12.24 -4.90
C GLY A 71 -8.73 -10.94 -5.72
N PRO A 72 -9.88 -10.29 -5.97
CA PRO A 72 -9.94 -9.00 -6.66
C PRO A 72 -9.14 -7.93 -5.93
N PHE A 73 -8.42 -7.11 -6.69
CA PHE A 73 -7.56 -6.09 -6.11
C PHE A 73 -8.33 -5.06 -5.29
N GLN A 74 -7.84 -4.80 -4.08
CA GLN A 74 -8.25 -3.70 -3.22
C GLN A 74 -6.98 -3.00 -2.71
N SER A 75 -6.97 -1.67 -2.71
CA SER A 75 -5.83 -0.91 -2.17
C SER A 75 -5.85 -0.92 -0.63
N ASP A 76 -4.70 -0.61 -0.01
CA ASP A 76 -4.61 -0.54 1.44
C ASP A 76 -5.32 0.73 1.94
N ALA A 77 -6.11 0.62 3.02
CA ALA A 77 -6.68 1.79 3.67
C ALA A 77 -5.58 2.64 4.33
N LEU A 78 -5.43 3.90 3.90
CA LEU A 78 -4.50 4.85 4.50
C LEU A 78 -5.17 5.69 5.57
N LEU A 79 -4.56 5.75 6.75
CA LEU A 79 -4.96 6.67 7.81
C LEU A 79 -4.51 8.09 7.47
N VAL A 80 -5.44 9.04 7.58
CA VAL A 80 -5.20 10.46 7.32
C VAL A 80 -5.37 11.24 8.63
N PRO A 81 -4.27 11.53 9.35
CA PRO A 81 -4.35 12.36 10.55
C PRO A 81 -4.82 13.79 10.22
N GLU A 82 -5.35 14.48 11.22
CA GLU A 82 -5.68 15.90 11.13
C GLU A 82 -4.47 16.72 10.67
N GLY A 83 -4.67 17.66 9.75
CA GLY A 83 -3.59 18.50 9.19
C GLY A 83 -2.72 17.79 8.14
N CYS A 84 -2.96 16.51 7.85
CA CYS A 84 -2.40 15.83 6.69
C CYS A 84 -3.41 15.83 5.52
N LEU A 85 -2.89 15.62 4.31
CA LEU A 85 -3.65 15.59 3.07
C LEU A 85 -3.56 14.21 2.45
N PHE A 86 -4.70 13.66 2.02
CA PHE A 86 -4.75 12.47 1.19
C PHE A 86 -4.83 12.87 -0.28
N ASP A 87 -4.07 12.18 -1.13
CA ASP A 87 -4.09 12.41 -2.57
C ASP A 87 -3.73 11.13 -3.32
N HIS A 88 -3.92 11.13 -4.64
CA HIS A 88 -3.56 10.00 -5.49
C HIS A 88 -3.12 10.45 -6.89
N ILE A 89 -2.29 9.61 -7.52
CA ILE A 89 -1.87 9.75 -8.91
C ILE A 89 -2.18 8.44 -9.61
N HIS A 90 -3.03 8.49 -10.62
CA HIS A 90 -3.35 7.35 -11.47
C HIS A 90 -3.11 7.68 -12.95
N ASN A 91 -2.49 6.75 -13.66
CA ASN A 91 -2.29 6.84 -15.10
C ASN A 91 -2.27 5.43 -15.71
N ALA A 92 -3.35 5.05 -16.38
CA ALA A 92 -3.52 3.72 -16.97
C ALA A 92 -2.47 3.37 -18.04
N SER A 93 -1.83 4.37 -18.66
CA SER A 93 -0.74 4.14 -19.64
C SER A 93 0.61 3.85 -18.97
N ARG A 94 0.73 4.06 -17.64
CA ARG A 94 1.93 3.76 -16.88
C ARG A 94 1.76 2.43 -16.14
N CYS A 95 2.77 1.58 -16.22
CA CYS A 95 2.81 0.33 -15.47
C CYS A 95 4.18 0.19 -14.78
N TRP A 96 4.22 0.57 -13.50
CA TRP A 96 5.48 0.79 -12.78
C TRP A 96 5.57 -0.03 -11.49
N PRO A 97 6.80 -0.35 -11.05
CA PRO A 97 7.01 -1.08 -9.80
C PRO A 97 6.79 -0.19 -8.58
N PHE A 98 6.56 -0.85 -7.44
CA PHE A 98 6.35 -0.23 -6.13
C PHE A 98 7.30 0.93 -5.81
N VAL A 99 8.61 0.73 -6.01
CA VAL A 99 9.63 1.73 -5.69
C VAL A 99 9.45 3.03 -6.49
N ARG A 100 9.04 2.94 -7.76
CA ARG A 100 8.84 4.12 -8.59
C ARG A 100 7.59 4.90 -8.19
N TRP A 101 6.53 4.19 -7.81
CA TRP A 101 5.31 4.81 -7.29
C TRP A 101 5.53 5.46 -5.92
N ASN A 102 6.29 4.82 -5.04
CA ASN A 102 6.76 5.40 -3.77
C ASN A 102 7.47 6.74 -4.01
N GLN A 103 8.45 6.78 -4.92
CA GLN A 103 9.15 8.01 -5.28
C GLN A 103 8.22 9.08 -5.87
N THR A 104 7.23 8.66 -6.66
CA THR A 104 6.25 9.57 -7.29
C THR A 104 5.36 10.22 -6.24
N GLY A 105 4.81 9.46 -5.29
CA GLY A 105 4.03 10.02 -4.17
C GLY A 105 4.89 10.89 -3.25
N ALA A 106 6.13 10.49 -3.00
CA ALA A 106 7.07 11.27 -2.20
C ALA A 106 7.35 12.64 -2.83
N ALA A 107 7.61 12.68 -4.15
CA ALA A 107 7.83 13.91 -4.89
C ALA A 107 6.59 14.82 -4.88
N ALA A 108 5.40 14.25 -5.07
CA ALA A 108 4.14 15.02 -5.02
C ALA A 108 3.91 15.70 -3.66
N CYS A 109 4.29 15.07 -2.54
CA CYS A 109 4.26 15.72 -1.23
C CYS A 109 5.34 16.80 -1.10
N GLN A 110 6.54 16.59 -1.67
CA GLN A 110 7.63 17.55 -1.61
C GLN A 110 7.31 18.84 -2.37
N ASP A 111 6.61 18.76 -3.50
CA ASP A 111 6.15 19.93 -4.27
C ASP A 111 5.22 20.85 -3.47
N ARG A 112 4.58 20.29 -2.42
CA ARG A 112 3.73 21.01 -1.47
C ARG A 112 4.47 21.43 -0.19
N ASN A 113 5.79 21.30 -0.16
CA ASN A 113 6.64 21.48 1.02
C ASN A 113 6.24 20.57 2.21
N MET A 114 5.64 19.41 1.93
CA MET A 114 5.23 18.40 2.91
C MET A 114 6.12 17.15 2.82
N GLN A 115 5.89 16.17 3.69
CA GLN A 115 6.54 14.86 3.66
C GLN A 115 5.49 13.77 3.51
N MET A 116 5.75 12.78 2.66
CA MET A 116 4.90 11.61 2.54
C MET A 116 5.00 10.74 3.81
N ARG A 117 3.86 10.49 4.45
CA ARG A 117 3.73 9.69 5.67
C ARG A 117 3.46 8.21 5.36
N SER A 118 2.54 7.95 4.44
CA SER A 118 2.13 6.61 4.02
C SER A 118 1.68 6.64 2.57
N PHE A 119 1.68 5.47 1.93
CA PHE A 119 1.22 5.30 0.55
C PHE A 119 0.79 3.85 0.30
N ALA A 120 -0.06 3.67 -0.71
CA ALA A 120 -0.53 2.38 -1.19
C ALA A 120 -0.57 2.37 -2.73
N MET A 121 -0.50 1.19 -3.32
CA MET A 121 -0.57 1.03 -4.78
C MET A 121 -2.01 1.07 -5.26
N LEU A 122 -2.22 1.62 -6.46
CA LEU A 122 -3.51 1.60 -7.15
C LEU A 122 -3.45 0.71 -8.39
N LEU A 123 -4.48 -0.12 -8.53
CA LEU A 123 -4.85 -0.89 -9.72
C LEU A 123 -3.67 -1.64 -10.39
N PRO A 124 -3.60 -2.98 -10.26
CA PRO A 124 -2.54 -3.75 -10.88
C PRO A 124 -2.67 -3.69 -12.40
N CYS A 125 -1.51 -3.57 -13.06
CA CYS A 125 -1.38 -3.64 -14.52
C CYS A 125 -0.44 -4.78 -14.95
N GLY A 126 0.14 -5.50 -13.97
CA GLY A 126 1.00 -6.66 -14.16
C GLY A 126 1.41 -7.28 -12.82
N ILE A 127 2.23 -8.34 -12.87
CA ILE A 127 2.75 -8.99 -11.67
C ILE A 127 3.69 -8.03 -10.94
N SER A 128 3.35 -7.66 -9.71
CA SER A 128 4.06 -6.66 -8.90
C SER A 128 4.22 -5.29 -9.58
N LEU A 129 3.31 -4.94 -10.51
CA LEU A 129 3.28 -3.66 -11.22
C LEU A 129 1.90 -3.01 -11.13
N PHE A 130 1.89 -1.69 -11.01
CA PHE A 130 0.71 -0.90 -10.71
C PHE A 130 0.59 0.31 -11.62
N SER A 131 -0.62 0.84 -11.75
CA SER A 131 -0.94 1.99 -12.61
C SER A 131 -1.18 3.29 -11.82
N GLY A 132 -1.04 3.25 -10.51
CA GLY A 132 -1.08 4.46 -9.69
C GLY A 132 -0.60 4.24 -8.26
N VAL A 133 -0.69 5.32 -7.49
CA VAL A 133 -0.36 5.40 -6.07
C VAL A 133 -1.32 6.35 -5.37
N GLU A 134 -1.76 5.99 -4.18
CA GLU A 134 -2.42 6.89 -3.23
C GLU A 134 -1.49 7.12 -2.04
N PHE A 135 -1.53 8.31 -1.45
CA PHE A 135 -0.55 8.72 -0.45
C PHE A 135 -1.09 9.81 0.48
N VAL A 136 -0.46 9.88 1.66
CA VAL A 136 -0.77 10.89 2.68
C VAL A 136 0.43 11.82 2.85
N CYS A 137 0.24 13.11 2.60
CA CYS A 137 1.24 14.15 2.84
C CYS A 137 0.97 14.81 4.20
N CYS A 138 2.00 14.94 5.04
CA CYS A 138 1.91 15.65 6.32
C CYS A 138 2.94 16.79 6.39
N PRO A 139 2.69 17.86 7.17
CA PRO A 139 3.69 18.89 7.43
C PRO A 139 4.99 18.28 7.96
N LYS A 140 6.15 18.83 7.61
CA LYS A 140 7.47 18.28 8.00
C LYS A 140 7.67 18.17 9.52
N HIS A 141 7.00 19.04 10.29
CA HIS A 141 7.03 19.05 11.75
C HIS A 141 5.78 18.41 12.37
N PHE A 142 5.17 17.44 11.69
CA PHE A 142 3.96 16.81 12.17
C PHE A 142 4.15 16.13 13.53
N LYS A 143 3.69 16.78 14.60
CA LYS A 143 3.57 16.22 15.95
C LYS A 143 2.24 15.50 16.08
N GLY A 144 2.06 14.42 15.33
CA GLY A 144 0.94 13.53 15.58
C GLY A 144 1.06 12.97 17.00
N ARG A 145 0.05 13.17 17.84
CA ARG A 145 -0.11 12.36 19.05
C ARG A 145 -0.17 10.91 18.60
N TRP A 146 0.87 10.14 18.89
CA TRP A 146 0.90 8.70 18.63
C TRP A 146 0.05 7.97 19.68
N ASP A 147 -1.21 8.39 19.85
CA ASP A 147 -2.19 7.63 20.62
C ASP A 147 -2.74 6.56 19.71
N MET A 148 -1.89 5.54 19.64
CA MET A 148 -2.12 4.22 19.10
C MET A 148 -3.33 3.59 19.80
N HIS A 149 -4.53 3.88 19.32
CA HIS A 149 -5.50 2.80 19.20
C HIS A 149 -4.99 1.95 18.04
N ILE A 150 -4.26 0.88 18.37
CA ILE A 150 -4.16 -0.28 17.50
C ILE A 150 -5.61 -0.65 17.19
N SER A 151 -6.16 -0.14 16.09
CA SER A 151 -7.21 -0.84 15.40
C SER A 151 -6.58 -2.19 15.10
N THR A 152 -7.02 -3.18 15.87
CA THR A 152 -6.87 -4.59 15.60
C THR A 152 -6.91 -4.75 14.08
N PRO A 153 -5.99 -5.50 13.45
CA PRO A 153 -6.15 -5.82 12.03
C PRO A 153 -7.60 -6.24 11.86
N CYS A 154 -8.34 -5.64 10.92
CA CYS A 154 -9.70 -6.03 10.62
C CYS A 154 -9.65 -7.55 10.39
N VAL A 155 -10.01 -8.32 11.42
CA VAL A 155 -10.03 -9.76 11.35
C VAL A 155 -11.26 -10.01 10.52
N ILE A 156 -11.02 -10.34 9.25
CA ILE A 156 -12.05 -10.57 8.25
C ILE A 156 -12.93 -11.72 8.76
N ARG A 157 -14.01 -11.35 9.44
CA ARG A 157 -15.24 -12.15 9.46
C ARG A 157 -16.25 -11.35 8.66
N THR A 158 -16.30 -11.72 7.38
CA THR A 158 -17.45 -11.63 6.47
C THR A 158 -18.03 -10.23 6.21
N SER A 159 -17.95 -9.86 4.92
CA SER A 159 -18.86 -8.95 4.18
C SER A 159 -18.41 -7.49 4.01
N ALA A 160 -17.86 -7.22 2.82
CA ALA A 160 -17.94 -5.99 2.02
C ALA A 160 -17.71 -4.64 2.73
N CYS A 161 -16.49 -4.09 2.60
CA CYS A 161 -16.28 -2.64 2.73
C CYS A 161 -16.86 -1.95 1.48
N HIS A 162 -18.11 -1.48 1.55
CA HIS A 162 -18.60 -0.46 0.64
C HIS A 162 -17.90 0.86 0.96
N HIS A 163 -17.15 1.37 -0.01
CA HIS A 163 -16.45 2.65 0.08
C HIS A 163 -17.47 3.79 -0.09
N GLN A 164 -17.89 4.42 1.00
CA GLN A 164 -18.57 5.72 0.95
C GLN A 164 -17.52 6.80 1.17
N SER A 165 -17.20 7.52 0.10
CA SER A 165 -16.40 8.74 0.15
C SER A 165 -17.14 9.79 0.98
N LEU A 166 -16.59 10.17 2.14
CA LEU A 166 -17.00 11.40 2.80
C LEU A 166 -16.50 12.58 1.95
N GLN A 167 -17.41 13.18 1.20
CA GLN A 167 -17.21 14.50 0.62
C GLN A 167 -17.27 15.53 1.76
N SER A 168 -16.18 16.29 1.93
CA SER A 168 -16.13 17.45 2.81
C SER A 168 -17.00 18.57 2.23
N GLY A 169 -18.15 18.84 2.87
CA GLY A 169 -18.98 20.00 2.59
C GLY A 169 -18.28 21.30 2.99
N GLY A 170 -18.29 22.27 2.08
CA GLY A 170 -18.01 23.67 2.39
C GLY A 170 -19.31 24.37 2.82
N SER A 171 -19.26 25.04 3.98
CA SER A 171 -20.25 26.04 4.39
C SER A 171 -19.69 27.43 4.13
N ASP A 172 -20.58 28.31 3.63
CA ASP A 172 -20.73 29.75 3.89
C ASP A 172 -21.44 30.35 2.65
N ASN A 173 -22.53 31.11 2.70
CA ASN A 173 -23.33 31.66 3.80
C ASN A 173 -24.65 32.23 3.23
N LEU A 174 -25.73 32.26 4.04
CA LEU A 174 -26.86 33.24 4.13
C LEU A 174 -27.55 33.77 2.83
N GLN A 175 -28.87 33.91 2.65
CA GLN A 175 -30.12 33.79 3.43
C GLN A 175 -31.31 34.02 2.42
N PRO A 176 -32.61 34.14 2.78
CA PRO A 176 -33.74 33.57 2.02
C PRO A 176 -34.73 34.63 1.48
N GLU A 177 -35.93 34.18 1.09
CA GLU A 177 -37.14 34.93 0.63
C GLU A 177 -37.18 35.19 -0.89
N SER A 178 -38.29 35.08 -1.63
CA SER A 178 -39.68 34.67 -1.38
C SER A 178 -40.41 34.60 -2.75
N GLU A 179 -41.52 33.87 -2.78
CA GLU A 179 -42.70 34.06 -3.67
C GLU A 179 -42.69 33.66 -5.16
N LYS A 180 -43.63 32.75 -5.47
CA LYS A 180 -44.69 32.77 -6.52
C LYS A 180 -44.23 32.97 -7.97
N GLY A 181 -44.61 32.17 -8.95
CA GLY A 181 -45.89 31.51 -9.20
C GLY A 181 -46.25 31.73 -10.67
N VAL A 182 -46.96 30.74 -11.25
CA VAL A 182 -47.43 30.58 -12.64
C VAL A 182 -46.41 30.01 -13.62
#